data_AF-A0A969Z7A3-F1
#
_entry.id   AF-A0A969Z7A3-F1
#
_cell.length_a   1.000
_cell.length_b   1.000
_cell.length_c   1.000
_cell.angle_alpha   90.00
_cell.angle_beta   90.00
_cell.angle_gamma   90.00
#
_symmetry.space_group_name_H-M   'P 1'
#
loop_
_entity.id
_entity.type
_entity.pdbx_description
1 polymer ?
#
loop_
_entity_poly.entity_id
_entity_poly.type
_entity_poly.pdbx_seq_one_letter_code
_entity_poly.pdbx_strand_id
1 'polypeptide(L)'
;MLKNKNEEKRLWAEFLKKACTDLHNQKTVISSAKKLPPINQNIAYQRIIAYIDRLEKLFSNEKEYDEKTYERLRNRIFELICEQTIIKPENIKEEVYIRDKKLYYDRYGQEPVNSTDYIIQKQQQIIENQKNSLREWYNYLCSKDNSDVFYPAWFRFYAFTGAINTGAFDIERKTYKKRDEHTTVIFPELDRETLALTYEIIKDYVIDNKEINEQYRELINVAKQYSFHKLYSAVINYLEEKQKDTNINSYEGIWKKYNQGNTGKEAERLVNDIRNYRTGWCTAGIKTSQDQLQKGDFYVYYVINSNTNELIPKIAIRMENDMVAEVRGTDKNQNIYDSKLMEIAKEKYMMLPGGEKYEKAEKNVKKLMKIYEKQYVFDKKKETYVERIDKEELTREELIFLYDIEEKFVGFGYGSDERIKQLLKDRNVLTDLSIMKVNYFPRDLVLGEIKKLQPGLLPKVVAGEIIGDFYLDYLTELQPGLLPKKHEGINGILSLNGIKKLQFRLFTKKTKIKELYLNSLEELYPGYLSKDVIKVIKVLYLNSLKKIVSRKFT
;
A
#
# COMPACT_ATOMS: atom_id res chain seq x y z
N MET A 1 0.54 -15.37 -32.69
CA MET A 1 0.67 -14.53 -31.47
C MET A 1 2.13 -14.21 -31.10
N LEU A 2 3.06 -15.18 -31.03
CA LEU A 2 4.47 -14.92 -30.62
C LEU A 2 5.28 -13.98 -31.55
N LYS A 3 5.08 -14.04 -32.88
CA LYS A 3 5.76 -13.14 -33.83
C LYS A 3 5.42 -11.66 -33.60
N ASN A 4 4.17 -11.37 -33.23
CA ASN A 4 3.67 -10.00 -33.05
C ASN A 4 4.25 -9.34 -31.78
N LYS A 5 4.45 -10.11 -30.70
CA LYS A 5 5.01 -9.60 -29.43
C LYS A 5 6.50 -9.25 -29.53
N ASN A 6 7.26 -9.98 -30.34
CA ASN A 6 8.68 -9.69 -30.54
C ASN A 6 8.91 -8.43 -31.39
N GLU A 7 8.05 -8.22 -32.39
CA GLU A 7 8.05 -7.00 -33.20
C GLU A 7 7.67 -5.77 -32.37
N GLU A 8 6.64 -5.88 -31.55
CA GLU A 8 6.22 -4.80 -30.65
C GLU A 8 7.34 -4.40 -29.66
N LYS A 9 7.98 -5.38 -29.00
CA LYS A 9 9.14 -5.12 -28.13
C LYS A 9 10.31 -4.46 -28.86
N ARG A 10 10.52 -4.79 -30.13
CA ARG A 10 11.55 -4.15 -30.96
C ARG A 10 11.23 -2.68 -31.18
N LEU A 11 9.98 -2.34 -31.53
CA LEU A 11 9.57 -0.94 -31.70
C LEU A 11 9.72 -0.13 -30.40
N TRP A 12 9.40 -0.73 -29.26
CA TRP A 12 9.65 -0.10 -27.95
C TRP A 12 11.13 0.19 -27.70
N ALA A 13 12.00 -0.76 -28.03
CA ALA A 13 13.45 -0.57 -27.89
C ALA A 13 14.00 0.47 -28.87
N GLU A 14 13.46 0.56 -30.09
CA GLU A 14 13.79 1.59 -31.07
C GLU A 14 13.42 2.98 -30.57
N PHE A 15 12.22 3.13 -29.98
CA PHE A 15 11.79 4.36 -29.33
C PHE A 15 12.72 4.73 -28.16
N LEU A 16 12.96 3.82 -27.22
CA LEU A 16 13.80 4.06 -26.05
C LEU A 16 15.24 4.41 -26.42
N LYS A 17 15.81 3.81 -27.46
CA LYS A 17 17.16 4.16 -27.94
C LYS A 17 17.25 5.63 -28.38
N LYS A 18 16.19 6.18 -28.98
CA LYS A 18 16.13 7.59 -29.41
C LYS A 18 15.84 8.52 -28.24
N ALA A 19 14.96 8.09 -27.33
CA ALA A 19 14.47 8.91 -26.23
C ALA A 19 15.40 8.95 -25.00
N CYS A 20 16.17 7.89 -24.78
CA CYS A 20 17.08 7.77 -23.65
C CYS A 20 18.52 7.70 -24.15
N THR A 21 19.24 8.82 -23.99
CA THR A 21 20.63 8.96 -24.45
C THR A 21 21.50 7.81 -23.95
N ASP A 22 22.15 7.14 -24.90
CA ASP A 22 23.15 6.08 -24.67
C ASP A 22 22.67 4.89 -23.78
N LEU A 23 21.35 4.67 -23.68
CA LEU A 23 20.78 3.65 -22.80
C LEU A 23 21.41 2.26 -22.98
N HIS A 24 21.61 1.84 -24.24
CA HIS A 24 22.17 0.53 -24.61
C HIS A 24 23.64 0.30 -24.21
N ASN A 25 24.36 1.35 -23.79
CA ASN A 25 25.74 1.26 -23.32
C ASN A 25 25.88 1.46 -21.80
N GLN A 26 24.78 1.74 -21.09
CA GLN A 26 24.80 1.81 -19.64
C GLN A 26 25.14 0.43 -19.04
N LYS A 27 25.99 0.42 -18.00
CA LYS A 27 26.50 -0.81 -17.36
C LYS A 27 25.39 -1.78 -16.95
N THR A 28 24.30 -1.25 -16.39
CA THR A 28 23.12 -2.02 -15.95
C THR A 28 22.38 -2.67 -17.13
N VAL A 29 22.25 -1.95 -18.25
CA VAL A 29 21.60 -2.43 -19.47
C VAL A 29 22.45 -3.50 -20.16
N ILE A 30 23.76 -3.27 -20.29
CA ILE A 30 24.71 -4.29 -20.79
C ILE A 30 24.65 -5.56 -19.92
N SER A 31 24.65 -5.42 -18.60
CA SER A 31 24.64 -6.55 -17.67
C SER A 31 23.42 -7.45 -17.83
N SER A 32 22.27 -6.87 -18.22
CA SER A 32 21.00 -7.58 -18.35
C SER A 32 20.96 -8.49 -19.58
N ALA A 33 21.83 -8.25 -20.57
CA ALA A 33 21.94 -9.06 -21.79
C ALA A 33 23.05 -10.12 -21.75
N LYS A 34 23.85 -10.21 -20.67
CA LYS A 34 25.01 -11.12 -20.59
C LYS A 34 24.67 -12.60 -20.77
N LYS A 35 23.42 -13.01 -20.53
CA LYS A 35 22.94 -14.39 -20.67
C LYS A 35 22.31 -14.69 -22.04
N LEU A 36 22.22 -13.70 -22.94
CA LEU A 36 21.65 -13.88 -24.27
C LEU A 36 22.71 -14.42 -25.25
N PRO A 37 22.33 -15.31 -26.18
CA PRO A 37 23.25 -15.83 -27.19
C PRO A 37 23.78 -14.68 -28.07
N PRO A 38 25.07 -14.70 -28.47
CA PRO A 38 25.64 -13.69 -29.33
C PRO A 38 25.01 -13.79 -30.73
N ILE A 39 24.27 -12.75 -31.13
CA ILE A 39 23.76 -12.60 -32.50
C ILE A 39 24.33 -11.30 -33.06
N ASN A 40 24.98 -11.39 -34.23
CA ASN A 40 25.76 -10.29 -34.84
C ASN A 40 24.94 -9.10 -35.37
N GLN A 41 23.61 -9.13 -35.28
CA GLN A 41 22.75 -8.01 -35.67
C GLN A 41 21.94 -7.49 -34.49
N ASN A 42 22.07 -6.17 -34.26
CA ASN A 42 21.20 -5.37 -33.39
C ASN A 42 21.34 -5.53 -31.86
N ILE A 43 22.57 -5.64 -31.39
CA ILE A 43 22.90 -5.78 -29.95
C ILE A 43 22.30 -4.67 -29.07
N ALA A 44 22.15 -3.45 -29.61
CA ALA A 44 21.59 -2.31 -28.87
C ALA A 44 20.14 -2.56 -28.44
N TYR A 45 19.27 -3.00 -29.37
CA TYR A 45 17.86 -3.27 -29.05
C TYR A 45 17.71 -4.49 -28.16
N GLN A 46 18.51 -5.55 -28.38
CA GLN A 46 18.48 -6.72 -27.52
C GLN A 46 18.83 -6.38 -26.07
N ARG A 47 19.83 -5.51 -25.85
CA ARG A 47 20.19 -5.04 -24.52
C ARG A 47 19.05 -4.26 -23.86
N ILE A 48 18.41 -3.36 -24.61
CA ILE A 48 17.27 -2.59 -24.11
C ILE A 48 16.08 -3.53 -23.78
N ILE A 49 15.72 -4.44 -24.68
CA ILE A 49 14.64 -5.41 -24.45
C ILE A 49 14.91 -6.26 -23.21
N ALA A 50 16.11 -6.83 -23.08
CA ALA A 50 16.49 -7.64 -21.93
C ALA A 50 16.40 -6.86 -20.60
N TYR A 51 16.79 -5.59 -20.64
CA TYR A 51 16.69 -4.71 -19.49
C TYR A 51 15.24 -4.39 -19.12
N ILE A 52 14.40 -4.03 -20.09
CA ILE A 52 12.97 -3.78 -19.85
C ILE A 52 12.25 -5.03 -19.35
N ASP A 53 12.54 -6.20 -19.92
CA ASP A 53 11.96 -7.48 -19.46
C ASP A 53 12.36 -7.80 -18.02
N ARG A 54 13.61 -7.49 -17.64
CA ARG A 54 14.07 -7.64 -16.26
C ARG A 54 13.34 -6.67 -15.32
N LEU A 55 13.12 -5.43 -15.73
CA LEU A 55 12.33 -4.47 -14.95
C LEU A 55 10.87 -4.93 -14.85
N GLU A 56 10.28 -5.42 -15.94
CA GLU A 56 8.93 -5.95 -15.94
C GLU A 56 8.80 -7.07 -14.91
N LYS A 57 9.69 -8.07 -14.95
CA LYS A 57 9.71 -9.19 -13.98
C LYS A 57 9.86 -8.73 -12.53
N LEU A 58 10.74 -7.76 -12.28
CA LEU A 58 10.94 -7.20 -10.95
C LEU A 58 9.64 -6.60 -10.38
N PHE A 59 8.79 -6.03 -11.23
CA PHE A 59 7.55 -5.37 -10.81
C PHE A 59 6.29 -6.20 -11.08
N SER A 60 6.35 -7.29 -11.86
CA SER A 60 5.19 -8.07 -12.33
C SER A 60 4.85 -9.31 -11.48
N ASN A 61 5.29 -9.35 -10.22
CA ASN A 61 4.75 -10.29 -9.22
C ASN A 61 4.95 -11.80 -9.53
N GLU A 62 6.07 -12.21 -10.15
CA GLU A 62 6.45 -13.64 -10.24
C GLU A 62 6.94 -14.16 -8.87
N LYS A 63 5.98 -14.41 -7.95
CA LYS A 63 5.96 -15.38 -6.82
C LYS A 63 7.22 -15.70 -5.98
N GLU A 64 8.32 -14.95 -6.01
CA GLU A 64 9.54 -15.34 -5.27
C GLU A 64 9.70 -14.74 -3.87
N TYR A 65 9.00 -13.65 -3.55
CA TYR A 65 9.19 -12.94 -2.28
C TYR A 65 7.90 -12.79 -1.50
N ASP A 66 7.97 -13.02 -0.18
CA ASP A 66 6.95 -12.53 0.74
C ASP A 66 6.86 -10.99 0.66
N GLU A 67 5.69 -10.46 0.99
CA GLU A 67 5.33 -9.04 0.86
C GLU A 67 6.35 -8.10 1.55
N LYS A 68 6.86 -8.50 2.71
CA LYS A 68 7.85 -7.74 3.48
C LYS A 68 9.22 -7.73 2.82
N THR A 69 9.66 -8.86 2.28
CA THR A 69 10.91 -8.92 1.50
C THR A 69 10.79 -8.08 0.23
N TYR A 70 9.62 -8.11 -0.43
CA TYR A 70 9.37 -7.24 -1.58
C TYR A 70 9.42 -5.76 -1.22
N GLU A 71 8.74 -5.33 -0.16
CA GLU A 71 8.71 -3.91 0.22
C GLU A 71 10.09 -3.42 0.67
N ARG A 72 10.88 -4.26 1.34
CA ARG A 72 12.29 -3.97 1.64
C ARG A 72 13.14 -3.81 0.38
N LEU A 73 12.97 -4.71 -0.59
CA LEU A 73 13.66 -4.62 -1.88
C LEU A 73 13.26 -3.34 -2.62
N ARG A 74 11.95 -3.04 -2.65
CA ARG A 74 11.37 -1.85 -3.26
C ARG A 74 11.96 -0.57 -2.64
N ASN A 75 11.95 -0.46 -1.32
CA ASN A 75 12.55 0.69 -0.64
C ASN A 75 14.07 0.76 -0.86
N ARG A 76 14.79 -0.37 -0.86
CA ARG A 76 16.22 -0.36 -1.16
C ARG A 76 16.50 0.13 -2.59
N ILE A 77 15.68 -0.28 -3.56
CA ILE A 77 15.79 0.17 -4.95
C ILE A 77 15.52 1.67 -5.04
N PHE A 78 14.50 2.17 -4.33
CA PHE A 78 14.23 3.60 -4.28
C PHE A 78 15.41 4.40 -3.71
N GLU A 79 16.01 3.95 -2.60
CA GLU A 79 17.20 4.62 -2.05
C GLU A 79 18.36 4.63 -3.04
N LEU A 80 18.62 3.53 -3.75
CA LEU A 80 19.65 3.47 -4.79
C LEU A 80 19.37 4.42 -5.97
N ILE A 81 18.10 4.65 -6.30
CA ILE A 81 17.71 5.67 -7.28
C ILE A 81 18.01 7.05 -6.71
N CYS A 82 17.58 7.34 -5.49
CA CYS A 82 17.81 8.62 -4.83
C CYS A 82 19.29 8.99 -4.74
N GLU A 83 20.17 8.03 -4.44
CA GLU A 83 21.63 8.20 -4.42
C GLU A 83 22.19 8.73 -5.77
N GLN A 84 21.51 8.47 -6.88
CA GLN A 84 21.94 8.87 -8.23
C GLN A 84 21.21 10.10 -8.77
N THR A 85 20.04 10.43 -8.23
CA THR A 85 19.13 11.43 -8.84
C THR A 85 18.90 12.67 -7.99
N ILE A 86 19.00 12.57 -6.66
CA ILE A 86 18.78 13.69 -5.75
C ILE A 86 20.00 14.59 -5.73
N ILE A 87 19.77 15.90 -5.65
CA ILE A 87 20.85 16.87 -5.53
C ILE A 87 21.74 16.58 -4.31
N LYS A 88 23.05 16.72 -4.50
CA LYS A 88 24.02 16.62 -3.40
C LYS A 88 24.18 17.97 -2.69
N PRO A 89 24.39 18.01 -1.36
CA PRO A 89 24.57 19.25 -0.61
C PRO A 89 25.59 20.22 -1.23
N GLU A 90 26.72 19.69 -1.71
CA GLU A 90 27.81 20.43 -2.35
C GLU A 90 27.42 21.08 -3.69
N ASN A 91 26.36 20.61 -4.34
CA ASN A 91 25.89 21.15 -5.62
C ASN A 91 24.84 22.26 -5.45
N ILE A 92 24.38 22.53 -4.23
CA ILE A 92 23.42 23.60 -3.94
C ILE A 92 24.18 24.94 -3.91
N LYS A 93 23.94 25.77 -4.93
CA LYS A 93 24.64 27.05 -5.09
C LYS A 93 24.26 28.08 -4.02
N GLU A 94 25.18 29.00 -3.73
CA GLU A 94 25.04 30.00 -2.67
C GLU A 94 23.81 30.91 -2.86
N GLU A 95 23.43 31.21 -4.12
CA GLU A 95 22.30 32.08 -4.45
C GLU A 95 20.96 31.52 -3.94
N VAL A 96 20.86 30.21 -3.76
CA VAL A 96 19.66 29.56 -3.22
C VAL A 96 19.42 30.00 -1.79
N TYR A 97 20.47 30.07 -0.97
CA TYR A 97 20.37 30.50 0.43
C TYR A 97 20.13 32.00 0.54
N ILE A 98 20.77 32.80 -0.33
CA ILE A 98 20.52 34.26 -0.40
C ILE A 98 19.04 34.52 -0.71
N ARG A 99 18.48 33.81 -1.70
CA ARG A 99 17.06 33.95 -2.06
C ARG A 99 16.14 33.51 -0.93
N ASP A 100 16.45 32.41 -0.25
CA ASP A 100 15.63 31.90 0.85
C ASP A 100 15.61 32.86 2.06
N LYS A 101 16.76 33.44 2.41
CA LYS A 101 16.87 34.47 3.45
C LYS A 101 16.02 35.69 3.13
N LYS A 102 16.05 36.14 1.87
CA LYS A 102 15.20 37.25 1.41
C LYS A 102 13.72 36.93 1.57
N LEU A 103 13.28 35.74 1.12
CA LEU A 103 11.89 35.30 1.28
C LEU A 103 11.46 35.19 2.75
N TYR A 104 12.37 34.77 3.62
CA TYR A 104 12.13 34.71 5.06
C TYR A 104 11.98 36.11 5.66
N TYR A 105 12.87 37.05 5.30
CA TYR A 105 12.78 38.45 5.71
C TYR A 105 11.47 39.11 5.23
N ASP A 106 11.12 38.95 3.95
CA ASP A 106 9.89 39.50 3.38
C ASP A 106 8.63 38.97 4.10
N ARG A 107 8.67 37.76 4.65
CA ARG A 107 7.55 37.14 5.36
C ARG A 107 7.49 37.50 6.85
N TYR A 108 8.63 37.63 7.52
CA TYR A 108 8.72 37.72 8.99
C TYR A 108 9.35 39.00 9.51
N GLY A 109 9.83 39.90 8.64
CA GLY A 109 10.47 41.17 9.01
C GLY A 109 11.85 41.04 9.65
N GLN A 110 12.43 39.85 9.66
CA GLN A 110 13.75 39.55 10.23
C GLN A 110 14.45 38.46 9.43
N GLU A 111 15.79 38.49 9.39
CA GLU A 111 16.57 37.41 8.78
C GLU A 111 16.62 36.17 9.67
N PRO A 112 16.73 34.96 9.10
CA PRO A 112 16.99 33.77 9.89
C PRO A 112 18.41 33.85 10.48
N VAL A 113 18.61 33.31 11.68
CA VAL A 113 19.95 33.24 12.30
C VAL A 113 20.89 32.52 11.34
N ASN A 114 21.90 33.25 10.84
CA ASN A 114 22.81 32.74 9.84
C ASN A 114 23.85 31.79 10.46
N SER A 115 23.40 30.56 10.72
CA SER A 115 24.21 29.50 11.30
C SER A 115 24.44 28.37 10.30
N THR A 116 25.48 27.57 10.55
CA THR A 116 25.69 26.28 9.89
C THR A 116 24.43 25.42 9.96
N ASP A 117 23.68 25.49 11.07
CA ASP A 117 22.44 24.74 11.27
C ASP A 117 21.34 25.16 10.28
N TYR A 118 21.20 26.46 9.97
CA TYR A 118 20.24 26.92 8.98
C TYR A 118 20.55 26.37 7.57
N ILE A 119 21.82 26.38 7.17
CA ILE A 119 22.26 25.83 5.88
C ILE A 119 21.96 24.33 5.83
N ILE A 120 22.32 23.57 6.87
CA ILE A 120 22.07 22.12 6.95
C ILE A 120 20.56 21.83 6.88
N GLN A 121 19.74 22.57 7.63
CA GLN A 121 18.28 22.42 7.59
C GLN A 121 17.72 22.70 6.21
N LYS A 122 18.23 23.73 5.52
CA LYS A 122 17.79 24.06 4.17
C LYS A 122 18.16 22.99 3.15
N GLN A 123 19.38 22.46 3.22
CA GLN A 123 19.84 21.36 2.38
C GLN A 123 18.97 20.12 2.59
N GLN A 124 18.72 19.75 3.85
CA GLN A 124 17.84 18.64 4.20
C GLN A 124 16.43 18.84 3.65
N GLN A 125 15.86 20.04 3.77
CA GLN A 125 14.55 20.36 3.21
C GLN A 125 14.51 20.18 1.68
N ILE A 126 15.51 20.67 0.96
CA ILE A 126 15.58 20.54 -0.50
C ILE A 126 15.67 19.07 -0.91
N ILE A 127 16.57 18.32 -0.26
CA ILE A 127 16.79 16.89 -0.50
C ILE A 127 15.51 16.11 -0.23
N GLU A 128 14.86 16.34 0.91
CA GLU A 128 13.64 15.65 1.30
C GLU A 128 12.51 15.95 0.32
N ASN A 129 12.27 17.22 -0.02
CA ASN A 129 11.25 17.59 -1.01
C ASN A 129 11.47 16.91 -2.38
N GLN A 130 12.73 16.77 -2.81
CA GLN A 130 13.06 16.02 -4.03
C GLN A 130 12.77 14.52 -3.88
N LYS A 131 13.14 13.90 -2.76
CA LYS A 131 12.82 12.48 -2.51
C LYS A 131 11.31 12.26 -2.54
N ASN A 132 10.56 13.13 -1.91
CA ASN A 132 9.11 13.06 -1.75
C ASN A 132 8.40 13.14 -3.10
N SER A 133 8.73 14.16 -3.89
CA SER A 133 8.21 14.29 -5.25
C SER A 133 8.59 13.12 -6.17
N LEU A 134 9.79 12.54 -6.02
CA LEU A 134 10.19 11.35 -6.77
C LEU A 134 9.45 10.08 -6.31
N ARG A 135 9.16 9.99 -5.01
CA ARG A 135 8.45 8.86 -4.40
C ARG A 135 7.05 8.72 -4.97
N GLU A 136 6.36 9.82 -5.28
CA GLU A 136 5.06 9.79 -5.95
C GLU A 136 5.13 9.06 -7.31
N TRP A 137 6.10 9.42 -8.16
CA TRP A 137 6.33 8.73 -9.43
C TRP A 137 6.68 7.26 -9.25
N TYR A 138 7.54 6.95 -8.28
CA TYR A 138 7.97 5.59 -7.99
C TYR A 138 6.82 4.71 -7.46
N ASN A 139 6.01 5.25 -6.55
CA ASN A 139 4.80 4.63 -6.00
C ASN A 139 3.79 4.36 -7.09
N TYR A 140 3.55 5.33 -7.96
CA TYR A 140 2.62 5.13 -9.05
C TYR A 140 3.14 4.08 -10.05
N LEU A 141 4.31 4.30 -10.66
CA LEU A 141 4.79 3.46 -11.77
C LEU A 141 5.32 2.08 -11.37
N CYS A 142 5.68 1.87 -10.10
CA CYS A 142 6.28 0.62 -9.62
C CYS A 142 5.44 -0.09 -8.53
N SER A 143 4.17 0.28 -8.35
CA SER A 143 3.30 -0.40 -7.39
C SER A 143 2.77 -1.74 -7.92
N LYS A 144 2.69 -2.73 -7.01
CA LYS A 144 2.12 -4.06 -7.28
C LYS A 144 0.60 -4.05 -7.35
N ASP A 145 -0.02 -3.22 -6.52
CA ASP A 145 -1.47 -3.20 -6.28
C ASP A 145 -2.18 -2.14 -7.11
N ASN A 146 -1.44 -1.38 -7.92
CA ASN A 146 -2.01 -0.29 -8.69
C ASN A 146 -2.80 -0.84 -9.88
N SER A 147 -4.07 -1.16 -9.62
CA SER A 147 -5.08 -1.46 -10.63
C SER A 147 -5.28 -0.32 -11.65
N ASP A 148 -4.70 0.86 -11.41
CA ASP A 148 -4.73 2.04 -12.28
C ASP A 148 -3.58 2.14 -13.29
N VAL A 149 -2.52 1.33 -13.15
CA VAL A 149 -1.31 1.45 -13.97
C VAL A 149 -1.33 0.41 -15.08
N PHE A 150 -1.94 0.80 -16.19
CA PHE A 150 -2.05 -0.02 -17.40
C PHE A 150 -0.88 0.17 -18.38
N TYR A 151 0.22 0.79 -17.91
CA TYR A 151 1.36 1.09 -18.77
C TYR A 151 2.31 -0.11 -18.92
N PRO A 152 2.75 -0.43 -20.15
CA PRO A 152 3.79 -1.42 -20.38
C PRO A 152 5.13 -0.95 -19.81
N ALA A 153 6.00 -1.90 -19.44
CA ALA A 153 7.25 -1.61 -18.72
C ALA A 153 8.17 -0.59 -19.42
N TRP A 154 8.20 -0.58 -20.75
CA TRP A 154 8.99 0.40 -21.52
C TRP A 154 8.52 1.84 -21.27
N PHE A 155 7.21 2.07 -21.18
CA PHE A 155 6.67 3.40 -20.98
C PHE A 155 6.84 3.85 -19.54
N ARG A 156 6.65 2.94 -18.57
CA ARG A 156 6.96 3.22 -17.16
C ARG A 156 8.42 3.63 -17.00
N PHE A 157 9.35 2.93 -17.66
CA PHE A 157 10.76 3.28 -17.67
C PHE A 157 11.01 4.66 -18.32
N TYR A 158 10.43 4.92 -19.49
CA TYR A 158 10.54 6.20 -20.19
C TYR A 158 10.03 7.37 -19.35
N ALA A 159 8.83 7.23 -18.78
CA ALA A 159 8.19 8.26 -17.97
C ALA A 159 8.97 8.55 -16.68
N PHE A 160 9.40 7.50 -15.96
CA PHE A 160 10.18 7.66 -14.73
C PHE A 160 11.54 8.34 -15.01
N THR A 161 12.25 7.89 -16.05
CA THR A 161 13.52 8.50 -16.49
C THR A 161 13.30 9.93 -16.96
N GLY A 162 12.20 10.19 -17.67
CA GLY A 162 11.78 11.52 -18.09
C GLY A 162 11.56 12.47 -16.92
N ALA A 163 10.79 12.04 -15.92
CA ALA A 163 10.52 12.80 -14.71
C ALA A 163 11.81 13.12 -13.95
N ILE A 164 12.72 12.15 -13.78
CA ILE A 164 14.04 12.36 -13.16
C ILE A 164 14.84 13.44 -13.91
N ASN A 165 14.79 13.48 -15.24
CA ASN A 165 15.56 14.44 -16.04
C ASN A 165 14.83 15.78 -16.26
N THR A 166 13.70 16.00 -15.58
CA THR A 166 12.88 17.20 -15.69
C THR A 166 13.19 18.18 -14.55
N GLY A 167 13.49 19.42 -14.92
CA GLY A 167 13.86 20.52 -14.02
C GLY A 167 12.70 21.48 -13.77
N ALA A 168 13.03 22.75 -13.50
CA ALA A 168 12.04 23.78 -13.19
C ALA A 168 11.10 24.08 -14.37
N PHE A 169 9.82 24.36 -14.07
CA PHE A 169 8.87 24.86 -15.05
C PHE A 169 9.18 26.32 -15.39
N ASP A 170 9.29 26.62 -16.67
CA ASP A 170 9.41 27.97 -17.19
C ASP A 170 8.01 28.50 -17.49
N ILE A 171 7.53 29.44 -16.68
CA ILE A 171 6.15 29.97 -16.77
C ILE A 171 5.95 30.69 -18.11
N GLU A 172 6.93 31.49 -18.54
CA GLU A 172 6.83 32.28 -19.79
C GLU A 172 6.77 31.36 -21.02
N ARG A 173 7.64 30.35 -21.04
CA ARG A 173 7.71 29.39 -22.15
C ARG A 173 6.71 28.25 -22.02
N LYS A 174 5.97 28.19 -20.91
CA LYS A 174 5.06 27.10 -20.53
C LYS A 174 5.69 25.71 -20.73
N THR A 175 6.95 25.55 -20.32
CA THR A 175 7.65 24.27 -20.49
C THR A 175 8.63 24.01 -19.36
N TYR A 176 8.74 22.75 -18.96
CA TYR A 176 9.82 22.32 -18.09
C TYR A 176 11.18 22.45 -18.78
N LYS A 177 12.18 22.85 -17.99
CA LYS A 177 13.61 22.80 -18.35
C LYS A 177 14.16 21.38 -18.13
N LYS A 178 15.36 21.13 -18.64
CA LYS A 178 16.12 19.93 -18.25
C LYS A 178 16.66 20.10 -16.84
N ARG A 179 16.72 19.00 -16.09
CA ARG A 179 17.41 18.93 -14.81
C ARG A 179 18.92 18.84 -15.04
N ASP A 180 19.67 19.48 -14.17
CA ASP A 180 21.12 19.35 -14.01
C ASP A 180 21.48 19.04 -12.56
N GLU A 181 22.77 18.89 -12.28
CA GLU A 181 23.27 18.55 -10.95
C GLU A 181 23.06 19.65 -9.89
N HIS A 182 22.76 20.88 -10.31
CA HIS A 182 22.50 22.05 -9.45
C HIS A 182 21.02 22.34 -9.24
N THR A 183 20.14 21.54 -9.84
CA THR A 183 18.70 21.75 -9.79
C THR A 183 18.16 21.46 -8.40
N THR A 184 17.67 22.50 -7.73
CA THR A 184 17.10 22.42 -6.36
C THR A 184 15.60 22.21 -6.31
N VAL A 185 14.89 22.42 -7.42
CA VAL A 185 13.44 22.23 -7.46
C VAL A 185 13.04 20.75 -7.33
N ILE A 186 11.83 20.50 -6.83
CA ILE A 186 11.22 19.18 -6.81
C ILE A 186 11.06 18.60 -8.23
N PHE A 187 10.84 17.30 -8.34
CA PHE A 187 10.49 16.66 -9.62
C PHE A 187 9.11 17.15 -10.09
N PRO A 188 8.81 17.12 -11.40
CA PRO A 188 7.50 17.52 -11.90
C PRO A 188 6.38 16.75 -11.21
N GLU A 189 5.22 17.38 -11.04
CA GLU A 189 4.06 16.71 -10.47
C GLU A 189 3.60 15.56 -11.38
N LEU A 190 3.26 14.43 -10.76
CA LEU A 190 2.62 13.32 -11.44
C LEU A 190 1.15 13.67 -11.68
N ASP A 191 0.84 14.04 -12.91
CA ASP A 191 -0.51 14.19 -13.41
C ASP A 191 -0.87 12.94 -14.23
N ARG A 192 -1.78 12.13 -13.69
CA ARG A 192 -2.15 10.84 -14.27
C ARG A 192 -2.85 10.98 -15.62
N GLU A 193 -3.60 12.05 -15.85
CA GLU A 193 -4.28 12.34 -17.11
C GLU A 193 -3.28 12.80 -18.16
N THR A 194 -2.39 13.74 -17.79
CA THR A 194 -1.28 14.18 -18.65
C THR A 194 -0.42 12.99 -19.06
N LEU A 195 -0.08 12.11 -18.12
CA LEU A 195 0.72 10.93 -18.39
C LEU A 195 0.00 9.93 -19.32
N ALA A 196 -1.32 9.78 -19.17
CA ALA A 196 -2.13 8.89 -20.00
C ALA A 196 -2.19 9.37 -21.45
N LEU A 197 -2.43 10.68 -21.67
CA LEU A 197 -2.39 11.25 -23.01
C LEU A 197 -0.97 11.25 -23.57
N THR A 198 0.07 11.48 -22.76
CA THR A 198 1.47 11.33 -23.18
C THR A 198 1.76 9.92 -23.71
N TYR A 199 1.27 8.89 -23.00
CA TYR A 199 1.40 7.49 -23.43
C TYR A 199 0.69 7.24 -24.76
N GLU A 200 -0.57 7.67 -24.86
CA GLU A 200 -1.40 7.54 -26.07
C GLU A 200 -0.70 8.18 -27.27
N ILE A 201 -0.25 9.43 -27.15
CA ILE A 201 0.42 10.15 -28.24
C ILE A 201 1.65 9.39 -28.75
N ILE A 202 2.48 8.88 -27.84
CA ILE A 202 3.68 8.13 -28.22
C ILE A 202 3.30 6.78 -28.84
N LYS A 203 2.44 6.01 -28.17
CA LYS A 203 2.10 4.65 -28.60
C LYS A 203 1.45 4.67 -29.97
N ASP A 204 0.45 5.51 -30.16
CA ASP A 204 -0.38 5.47 -31.36
C ASP A 204 0.32 6.14 -32.55
N TYR A 205 0.95 7.30 -32.36
CA TYR A 205 1.42 8.11 -33.50
C TYR A 205 2.94 8.08 -33.71
N VAL A 206 3.73 7.67 -32.71
CA VAL A 206 5.20 7.58 -32.84
C VAL A 206 5.66 6.13 -33.00
N ILE A 207 5.05 5.20 -32.26
CA ILE A 207 5.42 3.77 -32.30
C ILE A 207 4.60 3.03 -33.36
N ASP A 208 3.27 3.11 -33.28
CA ASP A 208 2.38 2.36 -34.17
C ASP A 208 2.14 3.06 -35.52
N ASN A 209 2.55 4.32 -35.65
CA ASN A 209 2.37 5.15 -36.87
C ASN A 209 0.92 5.16 -37.38
N LYS A 210 -0.07 5.26 -36.48
CA LYS A 210 -1.46 5.47 -36.86
C LYS A 210 -1.62 6.78 -37.64
N GLU A 211 -2.70 6.86 -38.42
CA GLU A 211 -3.08 8.07 -39.14
C GLU A 211 -3.15 9.27 -38.18
N ILE A 212 -2.60 10.41 -38.60
CA ILE A 212 -2.49 11.59 -37.73
C ILE A 212 -3.89 12.12 -37.44
N ASN A 213 -4.21 12.22 -36.15
CA ASN A 213 -5.35 13.00 -35.70
C ASN A 213 -4.95 14.48 -35.66
N GLU A 214 -5.61 15.32 -36.47
CA GLU A 214 -5.36 16.76 -36.56
C GLU A 214 -5.41 17.47 -35.20
N GLN A 215 -6.30 17.03 -34.31
CA GLN A 215 -6.42 17.56 -32.95
C GLN A 215 -5.12 17.43 -32.15
N TYR A 216 -4.31 16.41 -32.45
CA TYR A 216 -3.07 16.10 -31.74
C TYR A 216 -1.82 16.40 -32.56
N ARG A 217 -1.94 17.02 -33.74
CA ARG A 217 -0.82 17.27 -34.66
C ARG A 217 0.39 17.93 -33.98
N GLU A 218 0.16 18.96 -33.17
CA GLU A 218 1.23 19.65 -32.45
C GLU A 218 1.89 18.76 -31.39
N LEU A 219 1.10 18.02 -30.60
CA LEU A 219 1.60 17.07 -29.61
C LEU A 219 2.43 15.97 -30.27
N ILE A 220 1.98 15.45 -31.41
CA ILE A 220 2.69 14.43 -32.20
C ILE A 220 4.04 14.98 -32.70
N ASN A 221 4.09 16.23 -33.16
CA ASN A 221 5.33 16.88 -33.58
C ASN A 221 6.31 17.05 -32.41
N VAL A 222 5.82 17.38 -31.22
CA VAL A 222 6.64 17.44 -30.00
C VAL A 222 7.12 16.04 -29.59
N ALA A 223 6.25 15.02 -29.67
CA ALA A 223 6.58 13.65 -29.33
C ALA A 223 7.69 13.07 -30.21
N LYS A 224 7.74 13.45 -31.50
CA LYS A 224 8.81 13.09 -32.44
C LYS A 224 10.17 13.72 -32.11
N GLN A 225 10.26 14.62 -31.13
CA GLN A 225 11.52 15.12 -30.58
C GLN A 225 12.07 14.21 -29.47
N TYR A 226 11.34 13.16 -29.08
CA TYR A 226 11.71 12.16 -28.07
C TYR A 226 12.09 12.75 -26.69
N SER A 227 11.56 13.94 -26.38
CA SER A 227 11.92 14.71 -25.19
C SER A 227 10.76 14.74 -24.20
N PHE A 228 10.85 13.97 -23.11
CA PHE A 228 9.77 13.81 -22.14
C PHE A 228 9.29 15.15 -21.58
N HIS A 229 10.19 15.99 -21.04
CA HIS A 229 9.82 17.28 -20.44
C HIS A 229 9.09 18.21 -21.42
N LYS A 230 9.43 18.17 -22.72
CA LYS A 230 8.75 18.98 -23.75
C LYS A 230 7.34 18.44 -24.02
N LEU A 231 7.23 17.13 -24.25
CA LEU A 231 5.94 16.51 -24.56
C LEU A 231 4.99 16.60 -23.36
N TYR A 232 5.48 16.28 -22.17
CA TYR A 232 4.69 16.36 -20.93
C TYR A 232 4.19 17.79 -20.68
N SER A 233 5.04 18.81 -20.88
CA SER A 233 4.60 20.21 -20.80
C SER A 233 3.56 20.57 -21.87
N ALA A 234 3.78 20.15 -23.12
CA ALA A 234 2.85 20.42 -24.21
C ALA A 234 1.48 19.79 -23.94
N VAL A 235 1.45 18.58 -23.36
CA VAL A 235 0.22 17.89 -22.96
C VAL A 235 -0.47 18.62 -21.81
N ILE A 236 0.26 19.08 -20.78
CA ILE A 236 -0.31 19.91 -19.70
C ILE A 236 -0.99 21.14 -20.29
N ASN A 237 -0.27 21.92 -21.09
CA ASN A 237 -0.79 23.14 -21.69
C ASN A 237 -2.04 22.87 -22.55
N TYR A 238 -2.00 21.78 -23.32
CA TYR A 238 -3.13 21.35 -24.14
C TYR A 238 -4.37 21.05 -23.29
N LEU A 239 -4.19 20.32 -22.18
CA LEU A 239 -5.29 19.98 -21.28
C LEU A 239 -5.82 21.21 -20.51
N GLU A 240 -4.93 22.12 -20.09
CA GLU A 240 -5.30 23.37 -19.44
C GLU A 240 -6.08 24.32 -20.37
N GLU A 241 -5.68 24.42 -21.65
CA GLU A 241 -6.41 25.24 -22.63
C GLU A 241 -7.83 24.73 -22.88
N LYS A 242 -8.02 23.40 -22.83
CA LYS A 242 -9.33 22.75 -23.03
C LYS A 242 -10.13 22.58 -21.75
N GLN A 243 -9.59 22.99 -20.60
CA GLN A 243 -10.23 22.80 -19.30
C GLN A 243 -11.55 23.57 -19.24
N LYS A 244 -12.62 22.86 -18.88
CA LYS A 244 -13.92 23.43 -18.56
C LYS A 244 -14.00 23.78 -17.07
N ASP A 245 -14.85 24.75 -16.74
CA ASP A 245 -15.12 25.09 -15.35
C ASP A 245 -15.84 23.91 -14.66
N THR A 246 -15.28 23.46 -13.54
CA THR A 246 -15.79 22.35 -12.73
C THR A 246 -16.43 22.83 -11.42
N ASN A 247 -16.40 24.12 -11.13
CA ASN A 247 -16.88 24.69 -9.87
C ASN A 247 -18.39 24.92 -9.93
N ILE A 248 -19.15 23.94 -9.45
CA ILE A 248 -20.62 24.00 -9.45
C ILE A 248 -21.14 23.71 -8.05
N ASN A 249 -21.98 24.60 -7.55
CA ASN A 249 -22.73 24.43 -6.31
C ASN A 249 -24.04 23.66 -6.57
N SER A 250 -23.92 22.43 -7.09
CA SER A 250 -25.05 21.53 -7.32
C SER A 250 -24.64 20.09 -7.02
N TYR A 251 -25.61 19.31 -6.59
CA TYR A 251 -25.47 17.87 -6.38
C TYR A 251 -26.43 17.08 -7.27
N GLU A 252 -27.35 17.75 -7.97
CA GLU A 252 -28.27 17.12 -8.91
C GLU A 252 -27.50 16.62 -10.13
N GLY A 253 -27.75 15.38 -10.52
CA GLY A 253 -26.90 14.73 -11.49
C GLY A 253 -27.42 13.38 -11.94
N ILE A 254 -26.68 12.78 -12.86
CA ILE A 254 -27.02 11.50 -13.48
C ILE A 254 -25.82 10.56 -13.47
N TRP A 255 -26.12 9.26 -13.29
CA TRP A 255 -25.16 8.20 -13.52
C TRP A 255 -25.16 7.80 -14.98
N LYS A 256 -24.01 7.83 -15.64
CA LYS A 256 -23.80 7.15 -16.93
C LYS A 256 -23.02 5.86 -16.70
N LYS A 257 -23.45 4.80 -17.40
CA LYS A 257 -22.76 3.51 -17.49
C LYS A 257 -22.03 3.40 -18.83
N TYR A 258 -20.80 2.90 -18.78
CA TYR A 258 -19.97 2.51 -19.91
C TYR A 258 -19.74 1.00 -19.82
N ASN A 259 -20.13 0.28 -20.87
CA ASN A 259 -20.25 -1.17 -20.81
C ASN A 259 -18.91 -1.87 -21.04
N GLN A 260 -18.68 -2.97 -20.33
CA GLN A 260 -17.61 -3.91 -20.60
C GLN A 260 -17.73 -4.48 -22.03
N GLY A 261 -16.58 -4.77 -22.67
CA GLY A 261 -16.52 -5.61 -23.89
C GLY A 261 -16.58 -4.89 -25.24
N ASN A 262 -17.13 -3.67 -25.34
CA ASN A 262 -17.02 -2.83 -26.55
C ASN A 262 -15.94 -1.75 -26.38
N THR A 263 -14.71 -2.19 -26.12
CA THR A 263 -13.68 -1.33 -25.54
C THR A 263 -13.27 -0.19 -26.45
N GLY A 264 -13.36 -0.30 -27.77
CA GLY A 264 -13.03 0.82 -28.67
C GLY A 264 -14.00 1.99 -28.50
N LYS A 265 -15.25 1.78 -28.92
CA LYS A 265 -16.27 2.85 -28.96
C LYS A 265 -16.70 3.31 -27.56
N GLU A 266 -16.84 2.40 -26.59
CA GLU A 266 -17.21 2.80 -25.24
C GLU A 266 -16.06 3.52 -24.53
N ALA A 267 -14.80 3.15 -24.77
CA ALA A 267 -13.67 3.91 -24.23
C ALA A 267 -13.60 5.31 -24.84
N GLU A 268 -13.81 5.44 -26.16
CA GLU A 268 -13.85 6.75 -26.82
C GLU A 268 -14.94 7.64 -26.24
N ARG A 269 -16.14 7.07 -26.05
CA ARG A 269 -17.28 7.76 -25.43
C ARG A 269 -16.94 8.19 -23.99
N LEU A 270 -16.40 7.30 -23.16
CA LEU A 270 -15.98 7.61 -21.79
C LEU A 270 -14.94 8.74 -21.78
N VAL A 271 -13.89 8.63 -22.59
CA VAL A 271 -12.81 9.62 -22.64
C VAL A 271 -13.32 10.96 -23.18
N ASN A 272 -14.18 10.97 -24.19
CA ASN A 272 -14.83 12.19 -24.69
C ASN A 272 -15.65 12.89 -23.60
N ASP A 273 -16.36 12.12 -22.77
CA ASP A 273 -17.20 12.66 -21.71
C ASP A 273 -16.41 13.26 -20.53
N ILE A 274 -15.10 12.94 -20.36
CA ILE A 274 -14.33 13.35 -19.16
C ILE A 274 -13.06 14.18 -19.42
N ARG A 275 -12.43 14.09 -20.61
CA ARG A 275 -11.07 14.61 -20.89
C ARG A 275 -10.85 16.12 -20.74
N ASN A 276 -11.92 16.91 -20.69
CA ASN A 276 -11.85 18.36 -20.58
C ASN A 276 -12.15 18.87 -19.16
N TYR A 277 -12.33 17.98 -18.18
CA TYR A 277 -12.73 18.34 -16.82
C TYR A 277 -11.61 18.16 -15.79
N ARG A 278 -10.38 17.83 -16.21
CA ARG A 278 -9.21 17.68 -15.33
C ARG A 278 -9.50 16.84 -14.09
N THR A 279 -10.16 15.69 -14.32
CA THR A 279 -10.65 14.80 -13.25
C THR A 279 -9.53 14.19 -12.41
N GLY A 280 -8.28 14.26 -12.89
CA GLY A 280 -7.13 13.57 -12.30
C GLY A 280 -7.15 12.06 -12.55
N TRP A 281 -8.12 11.53 -13.30
CA TRP A 281 -8.25 10.11 -13.61
C TRP A 281 -7.39 9.71 -14.81
N CYS A 282 -6.61 8.63 -14.69
CA CYS A 282 -5.90 8.05 -15.83
C CYS A 282 -6.85 7.53 -16.93
N THR A 283 -8.12 7.29 -16.60
CA THR A 283 -9.21 6.92 -17.54
C THR A 283 -9.44 7.96 -18.64
N ALA A 284 -8.99 9.19 -18.46
CA ALA A 284 -9.04 10.22 -19.51
C ALA A 284 -8.04 9.99 -20.65
N GLY A 285 -7.21 8.95 -20.60
CA GLY A 285 -6.49 8.42 -21.78
C GLY A 285 -7.17 7.20 -22.38
N ILE A 286 -7.25 7.13 -23.72
CA ILE A 286 -8.05 6.10 -24.42
C ILE A 286 -7.61 4.68 -24.06
N LYS A 287 -6.29 4.47 -23.94
CA LYS A 287 -5.72 3.15 -23.73
C LYS A 287 -5.99 2.62 -22.32
N THR A 288 -5.87 3.49 -21.31
CA THR A 288 -6.24 3.18 -19.93
C THR A 288 -7.74 2.88 -19.81
N SER A 289 -8.58 3.68 -20.47
CA SER A 289 -10.02 3.46 -20.52
C SER A 289 -10.38 2.10 -21.15
N GLN A 290 -9.75 1.74 -22.27
CA GLN A 290 -9.91 0.44 -22.91
C GLN A 290 -9.56 -0.71 -21.95
N ASP A 291 -8.41 -0.63 -21.28
CA ASP A 291 -7.94 -1.71 -20.41
C ASP A 291 -8.80 -1.82 -19.14
N GLN A 292 -9.34 -0.71 -18.62
CA GLN A 292 -10.34 -0.73 -17.53
C GLN A 292 -11.66 -1.37 -17.98
N LEU A 293 -12.18 -0.98 -19.15
CA LEU A 293 -13.43 -1.52 -19.72
C LEU A 293 -13.31 -2.98 -20.22
N GLN A 294 -12.10 -3.52 -20.34
CA GLN A 294 -11.92 -4.97 -20.53
C GLN A 294 -12.24 -5.75 -19.26
N LYS A 295 -11.95 -5.16 -18.10
CA LYS A 295 -12.05 -5.81 -16.79
C LYS A 295 -13.45 -5.72 -16.17
N GLY A 296 -14.25 -4.73 -16.56
CA GLY A 296 -15.61 -4.56 -16.06
C GLY A 296 -16.25 -3.27 -16.56
N ASP A 297 -17.52 -3.08 -16.21
CA ASP A 297 -18.23 -1.82 -16.45
C ASP A 297 -17.58 -0.63 -15.74
N PHE A 298 -17.84 0.56 -16.25
CA PHE A 298 -17.42 1.82 -15.63
C PHE A 298 -18.63 2.73 -15.44
N TYR A 299 -18.76 3.36 -14.27
CA TYR A 299 -19.84 4.29 -13.97
C TYR A 299 -19.27 5.66 -13.64
N VAL A 300 -19.88 6.71 -14.15
CA VAL A 300 -19.52 8.09 -13.79
C VAL A 300 -20.77 8.85 -13.40
N TYR A 301 -20.71 9.51 -12.24
CA TYR A 301 -21.72 10.46 -11.81
C TYR A 301 -21.36 11.83 -12.35
N TYR A 302 -22.32 12.45 -13.03
CA TYR A 302 -22.20 13.81 -13.55
C TYR A 302 -23.16 14.71 -12.81
N VAL A 303 -22.65 15.78 -12.21
CA VAL A 303 -23.48 16.89 -11.75
C VAL A 303 -23.92 17.71 -12.96
N ILE A 304 -25.18 18.13 -12.98
CA ILE A 304 -25.72 19.00 -14.02
C ILE A 304 -25.42 20.45 -13.63
N ASN A 305 -24.74 21.18 -14.53
CA ASN A 305 -24.67 22.63 -14.44
C ASN A 305 -26.04 23.21 -14.82
N SER A 306 -26.79 23.73 -13.85
CA SER A 306 -28.13 24.28 -14.10
C SER A 306 -28.14 25.48 -15.05
N ASN A 307 -27.01 26.18 -15.21
CA ASN A 307 -26.92 27.34 -16.10
C ASN A 307 -26.58 26.96 -17.55
N THR A 308 -25.78 25.91 -17.74
CA THR A 308 -25.27 25.52 -19.08
C THR A 308 -25.82 24.19 -19.58
N ASN A 309 -26.54 23.45 -18.73
CA ASN A 309 -26.93 22.04 -18.91
C ASN A 309 -25.75 21.10 -19.19
N GLU A 310 -24.52 21.53 -18.91
CA GLU A 310 -23.35 20.68 -19.05
C GLU A 310 -23.28 19.63 -17.94
N LEU A 311 -22.82 18.44 -18.31
CA LEU A 311 -22.60 17.32 -17.39
C LEU A 311 -21.16 17.31 -16.92
N ILE A 312 -20.95 17.55 -15.63
CA ILE A 312 -19.62 17.65 -15.03
C ILE A 312 -19.32 16.39 -14.21
N PRO A 313 -18.30 15.58 -14.59
CA PRO A 313 -17.96 14.37 -13.86
C PRO A 313 -17.47 14.72 -12.45
N LYS A 314 -17.96 13.97 -11.45
CA LYS A 314 -17.58 14.15 -10.03
C LYS A 314 -17.17 12.86 -9.34
N ILE A 315 -17.75 11.73 -9.71
CA ILE A 315 -17.48 10.43 -9.09
C ILE A 315 -17.33 9.39 -10.20
N ALA A 316 -16.36 8.50 -10.06
CA ALA A 316 -16.23 7.31 -10.88
C ALA A 316 -16.27 6.05 -10.03
N ILE A 317 -16.94 5.01 -10.53
CA ILE A 317 -16.92 3.65 -9.96
C ILE A 317 -16.44 2.71 -11.05
N ARG A 318 -15.32 2.04 -10.78
CA ARG A 318 -14.74 1.04 -11.69
C ARG A 318 -15.10 -0.36 -11.21
N MET A 319 -15.61 -1.18 -12.13
CA MET A 319 -15.83 -2.60 -11.88
C MET A 319 -14.62 -3.43 -12.35
N GLU A 320 -14.38 -4.55 -11.69
CA GLU A 320 -13.42 -5.57 -12.12
C GLU A 320 -13.98 -6.95 -11.78
N ASN A 321 -14.07 -7.84 -12.78
CA ASN A 321 -14.71 -9.15 -12.64
C ASN A 321 -16.12 -9.04 -12.03
N ASP A 322 -16.93 -8.14 -12.61
CA ASP A 322 -18.30 -7.83 -12.20
C ASP A 322 -18.48 -7.29 -10.76
N MET A 323 -17.40 -6.95 -10.06
CA MET A 323 -17.45 -6.44 -8.68
C MET A 323 -16.95 -5.00 -8.61
N VAL A 324 -17.50 -4.18 -7.70
CA VAL A 324 -16.96 -2.86 -7.37
C VAL A 324 -15.50 -3.03 -6.93
N ALA A 325 -14.59 -2.51 -7.75
CA ALA A 325 -13.16 -2.57 -7.48
C ALA A 325 -12.68 -1.27 -6.82
N GLU A 326 -13.26 -0.14 -7.22
CA GLU A 326 -12.77 1.18 -6.85
C GLU A 326 -13.85 2.24 -7.00
N VAL A 327 -13.83 3.22 -6.08
CA VAL A 327 -14.66 4.42 -6.10
C VAL A 327 -13.73 5.61 -5.90
N ARG A 328 -13.83 6.61 -6.77
CA ARG A 328 -12.94 7.78 -6.75
C ARG A 328 -13.67 9.06 -7.14
N GLY A 329 -13.18 10.19 -6.65
CA GLY A 329 -13.69 11.51 -6.95
C GLY A 329 -12.71 12.35 -7.77
N THR A 330 -13.06 13.62 -7.97
CA THR A 330 -12.23 14.59 -8.71
C THR A 330 -11.40 15.50 -7.83
N ASP A 331 -11.41 15.31 -6.50
CA ASP A 331 -10.59 16.12 -5.60
C ASP A 331 -9.12 15.64 -5.61
N LYS A 332 -8.26 16.39 -4.91
CA LYS A 332 -6.83 16.04 -4.79
C LYS A 332 -6.64 14.57 -4.39
N ASN A 333 -5.76 13.87 -5.11
CA ASN A 333 -5.49 12.43 -4.99
C ASN A 333 -6.70 11.53 -5.34
N GLN A 334 -7.62 12.02 -6.17
CA GLN A 334 -8.85 11.34 -6.57
C GLN A 334 -9.81 11.03 -5.41
N ASN A 335 -9.74 11.82 -4.34
CA ASN A 335 -10.62 11.69 -3.19
C ASN A 335 -12.01 12.28 -3.47
N ILE A 336 -12.94 12.01 -2.55
CA ILE A 336 -14.25 12.66 -2.45
C ILE A 336 -14.30 13.33 -1.07
N TYR A 337 -14.06 14.64 -0.99
CA TYR A 337 -14.09 15.39 0.28
C TYR A 337 -15.49 15.88 0.64
N ASP A 338 -16.33 16.12 -0.37
CA ASP A 338 -17.71 16.55 -0.16
C ASP A 338 -18.57 15.38 0.36
N SER A 339 -19.19 15.57 1.52
CA SER A 339 -19.98 14.53 2.18
C SER A 339 -21.21 14.11 1.39
N LYS A 340 -21.86 15.02 0.65
CA LYS A 340 -23.03 14.68 -0.18
C LYS A 340 -22.62 13.88 -1.40
N LEU A 341 -21.49 14.22 -2.03
CA LEU A 341 -20.94 13.40 -3.11
C LEU A 341 -20.54 12.00 -2.61
N MET A 342 -20.05 11.90 -1.37
CA MET A 342 -19.77 10.59 -0.74
C MET A 342 -21.05 9.78 -0.54
N GLU A 343 -22.14 10.40 -0.10
CA GLU A 343 -23.46 9.76 0.04
C GLU A 343 -23.97 9.25 -1.32
N ILE A 344 -23.89 10.08 -2.37
CA ILE A 344 -24.28 9.69 -3.74
C ILE A 344 -23.44 8.50 -4.25
N ALA A 345 -22.13 8.54 -4.01
CA ALA A 345 -21.24 7.44 -4.36
C ALA A 345 -21.67 6.14 -3.67
N LYS A 346 -21.96 6.23 -2.36
CA LYS A 346 -22.39 5.12 -1.52
C LYS A 346 -23.71 4.51 -1.92
N GLU A 347 -24.72 5.33 -2.17
CA GLU A 347 -25.99 4.86 -2.69
C GLU A 347 -25.80 4.05 -3.97
N LYS A 348 -24.92 4.51 -4.87
CA LYS A 348 -24.66 3.81 -6.12
C LYS A 348 -23.88 2.52 -5.92
N TYR A 349 -22.72 2.54 -5.25
CA TYR A 349 -21.89 1.32 -5.17
C TYR A 349 -22.58 0.23 -4.35
N MET A 350 -23.41 0.57 -3.36
CA MET A 350 -24.17 -0.42 -2.58
C MET A 350 -25.19 -1.18 -3.42
N MET A 351 -25.67 -0.60 -4.54
CA MET A 351 -26.56 -1.27 -5.49
C MET A 351 -25.83 -2.14 -6.51
N LEU A 352 -24.50 -2.03 -6.60
CA LEU A 352 -23.68 -2.78 -7.55
C LEU A 352 -23.13 -4.06 -6.89
N PRO A 353 -22.87 -5.13 -7.67
CA PRO A 353 -22.25 -6.31 -7.11
C PRO A 353 -20.89 -5.99 -6.48
N GLY A 354 -20.62 -6.53 -5.29
CA GLY A 354 -19.42 -6.21 -4.53
C GLY A 354 -19.49 -4.91 -3.73
N GLY A 355 -20.57 -4.14 -3.81
CA GLY A 355 -20.79 -2.92 -3.03
C GLY A 355 -20.62 -3.10 -1.52
N GLU A 356 -21.25 -4.12 -0.93
CA GLU A 356 -21.13 -4.41 0.50
C GLU A 356 -19.69 -4.77 0.91
N LYS A 357 -18.98 -5.51 0.04
CA LYS A 357 -17.57 -5.86 0.25
C LYS A 357 -16.70 -4.61 0.20
N TYR A 358 -16.96 -3.71 -0.75
CA TYR A 358 -16.28 -2.43 -0.87
C TYR A 358 -16.53 -1.54 0.36
N GLU A 359 -17.79 -1.37 0.78
CA GLU A 359 -18.18 -0.63 1.98
C GLU A 359 -17.48 -1.17 3.24
N LYS A 360 -17.45 -2.50 3.39
CA LYS A 360 -16.76 -3.14 4.50
C LYS A 360 -15.26 -2.85 4.44
N ALA A 361 -14.65 -2.93 3.26
CA ALA A 361 -13.23 -2.61 3.07
C ALA A 361 -12.92 -1.16 3.45
N GLU A 362 -13.74 -0.22 2.99
CA GLU A 362 -13.57 1.20 3.28
C GLU A 362 -13.68 1.49 4.79
N LYS A 363 -14.72 0.95 5.45
CA LYS A 363 -14.92 1.06 6.90
C LYS A 363 -13.76 0.49 7.69
N ASN A 364 -13.29 -0.70 7.30
CA ASN A 364 -12.17 -1.36 7.94
C ASN A 364 -10.88 -0.56 7.79
N VAL A 365 -10.57 -0.08 6.59
CA VAL A 365 -9.37 0.74 6.36
C VAL A 365 -9.44 2.05 7.15
N LYS A 366 -10.60 2.71 7.20
CA LYS A 366 -10.81 3.92 8.02
C LYS A 366 -10.61 3.63 9.51
N LYS A 367 -11.17 2.54 10.04
CA LYS A 367 -11.00 2.13 11.44
C LYS A 367 -9.54 1.79 11.74
N LEU A 368 -8.89 1.02 10.85
CA LEU A 368 -7.48 0.66 10.95
C LEU A 368 -6.59 1.92 10.98
N MET A 369 -6.85 2.92 10.14
CA MET A 369 -6.08 4.17 10.15
C MET A 369 -6.19 4.90 11.48
N LYS A 370 -7.39 5.00 12.06
CA LYS A 370 -7.56 5.60 13.40
C LYS A 370 -6.77 4.85 14.48
N ILE A 371 -6.79 3.52 14.45
CA ILE A 371 -6.00 2.69 15.37
C ILE A 371 -4.50 2.87 15.12
N TYR A 372 -4.09 2.97 13.86
CA TYR A 372 -2.70 3.16 13.47
C TYR A 372 -2.18 4.52 13.96
N GLU A 373 -2.98 5.58 13.86
CA GLU A 373 -2.66 6.95 14.31
C GLU A 373 -2.51 7.10 15.83
N LYS A 374 -3.02 6.14 16.61
CA LYS A 374 -2.78 6.02 18.06
C LYS A 374 -1.37 5.54 18.39
N GLN A 375 -0.74 4.80 17.48
CA GLN A 375 0.57 4.19 17.69
C GLN A 375 1.67 4.86 16.85
N TYR A 376 1.29 5.42 15.70
CA TYR A 376 2.19 6.00 14.71
C TYR A 376 1.71 7.39 14.29
N VAL A 377 2.63 8.27 13.97
CA VAL A 377 2.35 9.60 13.43
C VAL A 377 3.11 9.77 12.13
N PHE A 378 2.49 10.43 11.16
CA PHE A 378 3.19 10.75 9.91
C PHE A 378 4.27 11.80 10.18
N ASP A 379 5.53 11.39 10.07
CA ASP A 379 6.67 12.28 10.14
C ASP A 379 6.85 12.93 8.78
N LYS A 380 6.45 14.20 8.67
CA LYS A 380 6.59 14.98 7.44
C LYS A 380 8.04 15.08 6.93
N LYS A 381 9.05 14.95 7.82
CA LYS A 381 10.47 15.02 7.44
C LYS A 381 11.02 13.70 6.91
N LYS A 382 10.33 12.58 7.16
CA LYS A 382 10.72 11.25 6.67
C LYS A 382 9.72 10.67 5.68
N GLU A 383 8.63 11.41 5.44
CA GLU A 383 7.42 11.02 4.73
C GLU A 383 6.99 9.58 4.98
N THR A 384 7.04 9.21 6.25
CA THR A 384 6.65 7.88 6.68
C THR A 384 6.04 7.97 8.07
N TYR A 385 5.27 6.96 8.40
CA TYR A 385 4.74 6.82 9.74
C TYR A 385 5.85 6.33 10.66
N VAL A 386 6.10 7.09 11.72
CA VAL A 386 7.03 6.73 12.80
C VAL A 386 6.25 6.48 14.07
N GLU A 387 6.78 5.64 14.96
CA GLU A 387 6.12 5.40 16.25
C GLU A 387 6.01 6.70 17.04
N ARG A 388 4.84 6.89 17.63
CA ARG A 388 4.58 7.98 18.57
C ARG A 388 5.30 7.71 19.88
N ILE A 389 5.80 8.78 20.49
CA ILE A 389 6.36 8.74 21.85
C ILE A 389 5.22 8.62 22.87
N ASP A 390 4.09 9.26 22.56
CA ASP A 390 2.85 9.32 23.34
C ASP A 390 1.82 8.28 22.87
N LYS A 391 2.19 7.00 22.85
CA LYS A 391 1.28 5.92 22.39
C LYS A 391 0.00 5.88 23.24
N GLU A 392 -1.15 5.90 22.58
CA GLU A 392 -2.43 5.71 23.25
C GLU A 392 -2.70 4.22 23.47
N GLU A 393 -3.38 3.85 24.56
CA GLU A 393 -3.80 2.47 24.75
C GLU A 393 -4.93 2.10 23.78
N LEU A 394 -4.88 0.88 23.24
CA LEU A 394 -5.94 0.37 22.36
C LEU A 394 -7.09 -0.18 23.19
N THR A 395 -8.32 0.15 22.79
CA THR A 395 -9.51 -0.35 23.49
C THR A 395 -9.75 -1.83 23.19
N ARG A 396 -10.63 -2.44 24.00
CA ARG A 396 -11.10 -3.82 23.79
C ARG A 396 -11.57 -4.06 22.34
N GLU A 397 -12.38 -3.16 21.80
CA GLU A 397 -13.00 -3.25 20.46
C GLU A 397 -11.98 -3.02 19.33
N GLU A 398 -10.90 -2.29 19.60
CA GLU A 398 -9.81 -2.08 18.65
C GLU A 398 -8.91 -3.32 18.59
N LEU A 399 -8.65 -3.97 19.73
CA LEU A 399 -7.93 -5.24 19.79
C LEU A 399 -8.70 -6.36 19.10
N ILE A 400 -10.00 -6.49 19.38
CA ILE A 400 -10.87 -7.49 18.72
C ILE A 400 -10.82 -7.34 17.19
N PHE A 401 -10.82 -6.08 16.72
CA PHE A 401 -10.70 -5.75 15.30
C PHE A 401 -9.32 -6.09 14.74
N LEU A 402 -8.23 -5.74 15.42
CA LEU A 402 -6.87 -6.02 14.96
C LEU A 402 -6.54 -7.52 14.90
N TYR A 403 -7.13 -8.31 15.79
CA TYR A 403 -6.92 -9.76 15.87
C TYR A 403 -7.91 -10.57 15.03
N ASP A 404 -8.79 -9.93 14.24
CA ASP A 404 -9.80 -10.59 13.40
C ASP A 404 -10.69 -11.58 14.19
N ILE A 405 -11.00 -11.30 15.47
CA ILE A 405 -11.68 -12.28 16.34
C ILE A 405 -13.16 -12.45 15.99
N GLU A 406 -13.89 -11.34 15.89
CA GLU A 406 -15.33 -11.36 15.62
C GLU A 406 -15.61 -11.35 14.11
N GLU A 407 -14.86 -10.53 13.38
CA GLU A 407 -14.96 -10.44 11.93
C GLU A 407 -13.57 -10.31 11.33
N LYS A 408 -13.37 -11.00 10.19
CA LYS A 408 -12.14 -10.88 9.42
C LYS A 408 -12.01 -9.49 8.79
N PHE A 409 -10.83 -8.90 8.90
CA PHE A 409 -10.47 -7.70 8.18
C PHE A 409 -10.57 -7.93 6.67
N VAL A 410 -11.25 -6.99 6.01
CA VAL A 410 -11.33 -6.84 4.57
C VAL A 410 -10.72 -5.48 4.26
N GLY A 411 -9.74 -5.43 3.37
CA GLY A 411 -9.14 -4.18 2.86
C GLY A 411 -9.18 -4.13 1.34
N PHE A 412 -8.46 -3.18 0.77
CA PHE A 412 -8.25 -3.07 -0.68
C PHE A 412 -6.96 -3.81 -1.09
N GLY A 413 -6.90 -4.29 -2.34
CA GLY A 413 -5.74 -5.01 -2.87
C GLY A 413 -5.69 -6.49 -2.48
N TYR A 414 -4.54 -7.13 -2.74
CA TYR A 414 -4.32 -8.56 -2.46
C TYR A 414 -3.41 -8.74 -1.25
N GLY A 415 -3.94 -9.24 -0.13
CA GLY A 415 -3.11 -9.62 1.03
C GLY A 415 -3.63 -9.11 2.36
N SER A 416 -2.78 -9.22 3.38
CA SER A 416 -3.05 -8.71 4.73
C SER A 416 -2.43 -7.33 4.88
N ASP A 417 -3.20 -6.36 5.38
CA ASP A 417 -2.75 -4.98 5.54
C ASP A 417 -1.51 -4.86 6.44
N GLU A 418 -0.43 -4.26 5.92
CA GLU A 418 0.84 -4.12 6.63
C GLU A 418 0.71 -3.33 7.93
N ARG A 419 -0.23 -2.38 8.02
CA ARG A 419 -0.46 -1.62 9.25
C ARG A 419 -0.91 -2.54 10.39
N ILE A 420 -1.73 -3.56 10.11
CA ILE A 420 -2.12 -4.57 11.11
C ILE A 420 -0.89 -5.35 11.56
N LYS A 421 -0.06 -5.81 10.64
CA LYS A 421 1.17 -6.56 10.97
C LYS A 421 2.11 -5.73 11.85
N GLN A 422 2.28 -4.44 11.54
CA GLN A 422 3.10 -3.51 12.32
C GLN A 422 2.51 -3.30 13.72
N LEU A 423 1.21 -3.04 13.81
CA LEU A 423 0.51 -2.87 15.08
C LEU A 423 0.61 -4.11 15.98
N LEU A 424 0.61 -5.31 15.40
CA LEU A 424 0.69 -6.57 16.17
C LEU A 424 2.13 -6.99 16.52
N LYS A 425 3.15 -6.52 15.79
CA LYS A 425 4.52 -7.03 15.85
C LYS A 425 5.14 -6.99 17.25
N ASP A 426 4.92 -5.90 17.98
CA ASP A 426 5.56 -5.67 19.29
C ASP A 426 4.55 -5.79 20.46
N ARG A 427 3.33 -6.28 20.18
CA ARG A 427 2.27 -6.46 21.18
C ARG A 427 2.37 -7.80 21.90
N ASN A 428 2.02 -7.78 23.18
CA ASN A 428 1.89 -9.01 23.97
C ASN A 428 0.49 -9.58 23.78
N VAL A 429 0.38 -10.60 22.93
CA VAL A 429 -0.88 -11.27 22.59
C VAL A 429 -1.63 -11.72 23.84
N LEU A 430 -0.95 -12.26 24.86
CA LEU A 430 -1.62 -12.73 26.09
C LEU A 430 -2.20 -11.57 26.91
N THR A 431 -1.52 -10.43 26.98
CA THR A 431 -2.04 -9.22 27.61
C THR A 431 -3.27 -8.72 26.85
N ASP A 432 -3.20 -8.64 25.52
CA ASP A 432 -4.32 -8.18 24.71
C ASP A 432 -5.54 -9.09 24.83
N LEU A 433 -5.32 -10.41 24.80
CA LEU A 433 -6.35 -11.42 25.04
C LEU A 433 -7.05 -11.22 26.39
N SER A 434 -6.32 -10.83 27.44
CA SER A 434 -6.91 -10.54 28.76
C SER A 434 -7.78 -9.28 28.76
N ILE A 435 -7.42 -8.26 27.98
CA ILE A 435 -8.20 -7.03 27.80
C ILE A 435 -9.48 -7.35 27.00
N MET A 436 -9.36 -8.20 25.97
CA MET A 436 -10.48 -8.59 25.11
C MET A 436 -11.58 -9.36 25.85
N LYS A 437 -11.24 -10.10 26.91
CA LYS A 437 -12.19 -10.93 27.70
C LYS A 437 -13.11 -11.77 26.80
N VAL A 438 -12.54 -12.39 25.76
CA VAL A 438 -13.29 -13.21 24.81
C VAL A 438 -13.50 -14.61 25.37
N ASN A 439 -14.72 -15.15 25.22
CA ASN A 439 -15.07 -16.49 25.72
C ASN A 439 -14.42 -17.63 24.92
N TYR A 440 -13.90 -17.32 23.74
CA TYR A 440 -13.26 -18.26 22.84
C TYR A 440 -11.97 -17.64 22.29
N PHE A 441 -10.84 -18.32 22.47
CA PHE A 441 -9.59 -17.91 21.86
C PHE A 441 -9.42 -18.61 20.51
N PRO A 442 -9.11 -17.87 19.42
CA PRO A 442 -8.81 -18.51 18.14
C PRO A 442 -7.64 -19.49 18.30
N ARG A 443 -7.92 -20.77 18.08
CA ARG A 443 -6.98 -21.89 18.30
C ARG A 443 -5.60 -21.63 17.66
N ASP A 444 -5.59 -21.09 16.45
CA ASP A 444 -4.37 -20.85 15.69
C ASP A 444 -3.54 -19.68 16.25
N LEU A 445 -4.19 -18.65 16.81
CA LEU A 445 -3.52 -17.51 17.45
C LEU A 445 -2.80 -17.96 18.72
N VAL A 446 -3.46 -18.78 19.55
CA VAL A 446 -2.91 -19.30 20.80
C VAL A 446 -1.82 -20.34 20.53
N LEU A 447 -2.04 -21.27 19.59
CA LEU A 447 -1.04 -22.29 19.23
C LEU A 447 0.21 -21.68 18.58
N GLY A 448 0.05 -20.61 17.79
CA GLY A 448 1.16 -19.90 17.14
C GLY A 448 2.11 -19.27 18.16
N GLU A 449 1.58 -18.67 19.22
CA GLU A 449 2.40 -18.06 20.28
C GLU A 449 2.97 -19.09 21.26
N ILE A 450 2.20 -20.14 21.62
CA ILE A 450 2.70 -21.23 22.47
C ILE A 450 3.93 -21.91 21.84
N LYS A 451 3.95 -22.08 20.51
CA LYS A 451 5.08 -22.68 19.78
C LYS A 451 6.35 -21.81 19.74
N LYS A 452 6.24 -20.48 19.88
CA LYS A 452 7.37 -19.54 19.82
C LYS A 452 8.08 -19.37 21.17
N LEU A 453 7.45 -19.79 22.26
CA LEU A 453 8.01 -19.67 23.60
C LEU A 453 9.02 -20.78 23.84
N GLN A 454 10.26 -20.43 24.20
CA GLN A 454 11.20 -21.41 24.74
C GLN A 454 10.63 -22.01 26.04
N PRO A 455 10.87 -23.31 26.32
CA PRO A 455 10.47 -23.92 27.59
C PRO A 455 11.04 -23.11 28.76
N GLY A 456 10.18 -22.40 29.51
CA GLY A 456 10.57 -21.62 30.68
C GLY A 456 10.52 -20.09 30.57
N LEU A 457 10.31 -19.53 29.37
CA LEU A 457 10.23 -18.07 29.13
C LEU A 457 8.81 -17.62 28.78
N LEU A 458 7.83 -17.99 29.61
CA LEU A 458 6.56 -17.28 29.64
C LEU A 458 6.77 -15.95 30.38
N PRO A 459 6.39 -14.79 29.80
CA PRO A 459 6.39 -13.54 30.55
C PRO A 459 5.56 -13.72 31.82
N LYS A 460 5.83 -12.91 32.86
CA LYS A 460 5.06 -12.78 34.11
C LYS A 460 3.62 -12.29 33.87
N VAL A 461 2.95 -12.79 32.84
CA VAL A 461 1.54 -12.60 32.62
C VAL A 461 0.85 -13.32 33.77
N VAL A 462 -0.10 -12.63 34.37
CA VAL A 462 -0.85 -13.01 35.57
C VAL A 462 -0.12 -12.69 36.88
N ALA A 463 0.11 -11.39 37.10
CA ALA A 463 0.20 -10.81 38.44
C ALA A 463 -1.16 -10.24 38.91
N GLY A 464 -2.27 -10.67 38.30
CA GLY A 464 -3.64 -10.38 38.73
C GLY A 464 -4.50 -11.63 38.64
N GLU A 465 -5.53 -11.76 39.48
CA GLU A 465 -6.41 -12.93 39.52
C GLU A 465 -7.05 -13.22 38.13
N ILE A 466 -6.87 -14.43 37.57
CA ILE A 466 -7.73 -14.89 36.47
C ILE A 466 -9.06 -15.33 37.07
N ILE A 467 -10.12 -14.61 36.72
CA ILE A 467 -11.50 -14.92 37.08
C ILE A 467 -12.20 -15.43 35.81
N GLY A 468 -12.61 -16.70 35.77
CA GLY A 468 -13.30 -17.28 34.60
C GLY A 468 -13.03 -18.77 34.36
N ASP A 469 -13.80 -19.33 33.42
CA ASP A 469 -13.69 -20.72 32.94
C ASP A 469 -12.65 -20.82 31.80
N PHE A 470 -11.85 -21.88 31.78
CA PHE A 470 -10.75 -22.10 30.85
C PHE A 470 -10.85 -23.49 30.24
N TYR A 471 -10.96 -23.57 28.91
CA TYR A 471 -11.04 -24.84 28.18
C TYR A 471 -9.81 -25.04 27.29
N LEU A 472 -8.87 -25.85 27.77
CA LEU A 472 -7.58 -26.18 27.16
C LEU A 472 -7.50 -27.67 26.76
N ASP A 473 -8.65 -28.25 26.40
CA ASP A 473 -8.81 -29.67 26.09
C ASP A 473 -7.97 -30.17 24.92
N TYR A 474 -7.48 -29.25 24.08
CA TYR A 474 -6.62 -29.58 22.94
C TYR A 474 -5.15 -29.82 23.32
N LEU A 475 -4.72 -29.45 24.52
CA LEU A 475 -3.34 -29.67 24.96
C LEU A 475 -3.13 -31.14 25.28
N THR A 476 -2.13 -31.78 24.68
CA THR A 476 -1.74 -33.16 25.01
C THR A 476 -0.65 -33.25 26.07
N GLU A 477 0.12 -32.18 26.23
CA GLU A 477 1.18 -32.01 27.22
C GLU A 477 1.12 -30.60 27.81
N LEU A 478 1.50 -30.46 29.08
CA LEU A 478 1.53 -29.15 29.75
C LEU A 478 2.97 -28.72 29.98
N GLN A 479 3.36 -27.58 29.43
CA GLN A 479 4.70 -27.01 29.61
C GLN A 479 4.80 -26.23 30.94
N PRO A 480 5.96 -26.25 31.63
CA PRO A 480 6.12 -25.50 32.86
C PRO A 480 5.99 -23.99 32.63
N GLY A 481 5.11 -23.34 33.39
CA GLY A 481 4.83 -21.91 33.32
C GLY A 481 3.56 -21.51 32.55
N LEU A 482 2.90 -22.46 31.86
CA LEU A 482 1.66 -22.21 31.10
C LEU A 482 0.49 -21.74 31.97
N LEU A 483 0.58 -22.02 33.27
CA LEU A 483 -0.33 -21.55 34.29
C LEU A 483 0.40 -20.54 35.22
N PRO A 484 -0.33 -19.57 35.81
CA PRO A 484 0.23 -18.49 36.62
C PRO A 484 1.17 -18.98 37.74
N LYS A 485 2.38 -18.40 37.82
CA LYS A 485 3.34 -18.67 38.91
C LYS A 485 2.93 -18.04 40.26
N LYS A 486 2.15 -16.95 40.25
CA LYS A 486 1.62 -16.31 41.47
C LYS A 486 0.18 -16.77 41.73
N HIS A 487 0.11 -17.61 42.75
CA HIS A 487 -0.93 -18.46 43.28
C HIS A 487 -2.28 -17.84 43.72
N GLU A 488 -2.93 -16.99 42.94
CA GLU A 488 -4.24 -16.42 43.33
C GLU A 488 -5.36 -16.55 42.28
N GLY A 489 -5.06 -16.87 41.02
CA GLY A 489 -6.01 -16.58 39.93
C GLY A 489 -6.46 -17.76 39.08
N ILE A 490 -7.15 -18.77 39.60
CA ILE A 490 -8.10 -19.55 38.78
C ILE A 490 -9.35 -19.72 39.63
N ASN A 491 -10.43 -19.05 39.26
CA ASN A 491 -11.74 -19.09 39.93
C ASN A 491 -12.84 -19.39 38.90
N GLY A 492 -13.01 -20.68 38.57
CA GLY A 492 -13.90 -21.16 37.51
C GLY A 492 -13.64 -22.63 37.16
N ILE A 493 -14.11 -23.04 35.98
CA ILE A 493 -13.83 -24.34 35.35
C ILE A 493 -12.44 -24.30 34.73
N LEU A 494 -11.64 -25.36 34.89
CA LEU A 494 -10.41 -25.60 34.16
C LEU A 494 -10.52 -26.95 33.46
N SER A 495 -10.69 -26.94 32.16
CA SER A 495 -10.76 -28.15 31.34
C SER A 495 -9.43 -28.39 30.64
N LEU A 496 -8.81 -29.53 30.92
CA LEU A 496 -7.51 -29.98 30.42
C LEU A 496 -7.64 -31.42 29.88
N ASN A 497 -8.75 -31.71 29.20
CA ASN A 497 -9.12 -33.08 28.85
C ASN A 497 -8.11 -33.78 27.95
N GLY A 498 -7.35 -33.09 27.11
CA GLY A 498 -6.36 -33.70 26.23
C GLY A 498 -5.07 -34.12 26.91
N ILE A 499 -4.79 -33.64 28.13
CA ILE A 499 -3.51 -33.85 28.80
C ILE A 499 -3.35 -35.33 29.13
N LYS A 500 -2.32 -35.98 28.58
CA LYS A 500 -2.05 -37.40 28.84
C LYS A 500 -1.10 -37.65 30.00
N LYS A 501 -0.21 -36.70 30.28
CA LYS A 501 0.80 -36.81 31.34
C LYS A 501 0.89 -35.54 32.16
N LEU A 502 0.89 -35.68 33.47
CA LEU A 502 1.05 -34.56 34.39
C LEU A 502 2.36 -34.65 35.16
N GLN A 503 3.34 -33.83 34.73
CA GLN A 503 4.73 -33.82 35.22
C GLN A 503 5.12 -32.54 35.96
N PHE A 504 4.19 -31.59 36.14
CA PHE A 504 4.46 -30.30 36.77
C PHE A 504 3.40 -29.95 37.82
N ARG A 505 3.80 -29.18 38.84
CA ARG A 505 2.90 -28.75 39.92
C ARG A 505 2.07 -27.58 39.44
N LEU A 506 0.82 -27.87 39.13
CA LEU A 506 -0.11 -26.88 38.57
C LEU A 506 -0.81 -26.04 39.62
N PHE A 507 -1.00 -26.62 40.81
CA PHE A 507 -1.92 -26.12 41.80
C PHE A 507 -1.25 -25.94 43.16
N THR A 508 -1.72 -24.96 43.92
CA THR A 508 -1.28 -24.70 45.29
C THR A 508 -2.48 -24.61 46.22
N LYS A 509 -2.22 -24.57 47.53
CA LYS A 509 -3.28 -24.48 48.56
C LYS A 509 -4.16 -23.22 48.46
N LYS A 510 -3.78 -22.25 47.61
CA LYS A 510 -4.51 -20.99 47.40
C LYS A 510 -5.34 -20.97 46.11
N THR A 511 -5.20 -21.96 45.23
CA THR A 511 -5.99 -22.06 43.99
C THR A 511 -7.46 -22.35 44.32
N LYS A 512 -8.45 -21.74 43.62
CA LYS A 512 -9.88 -21.98 43.86
C LYS A 512 -10.58 -22.50 42.59
N ILE A 513 -10.32 -23.75 42.22
CA ILE A 513 -10.93 -24.34 41.01
C ILE A 513 -12.32 -24.89 41.35
N LYS A 514 -13.36 -24.45 40.64
CA LYS A 514 -14.71 -25.01 40.79
C LYS A 514 -14.77 -26.39 40.16
N GLU A 515 -14.28 -26.54 38.94
CA GLU A 515 -14.29 -27.84 38.25
C GLU A 515 -12.97 -28.04 37.50
N LEU A 516 -12.34 -29.20 37.66
CA LEU A 516 -11.14 -29.59 36.93
C LEU A 516 -11.43 -30.82 36.07
N TYR A 517 -11.29 -30.70 34.75
CA TYR A 517 -11.46 -31.83 33.83
C TYR A 517 -10.10 -32.31 33.32
N LEU A 518 -9.78 -33.58 33.55
CA LEU A 518 -8.53 -34.24 33.16
C LEU A 518 -8.84 -35.61 32.54
N ASN A 519 -9.82 -35.67 31.65
CA ASN A 519 -10.42 -36.93 31.22
C ASN A 519 -9.46 -37.86 30.46
N SER A 520 -8.46 -37.36 29.75
CA SER A 520 -7.46 -38.19 29.05
C SER A 520 -6.14 -38.37 29.81
N LEU A 521 -6.07 -37.99 31.09
CA LEU A 521 -4.85 -38.14 31.88
C LEU A 521 -4.54 -39.62 32.08
N GLU A 522 -3.41 -40.10 31.58
CA GLU A 522 -2.99 -41.51 31.68
C GLU A 522 -1.90 -41.70 32.75
N GLU A 523 -1.00 -40.72 32.91
CA GLU A 523 0.14 -40.76 33.85
C GLU A 523 0.14 -39.56 34.81
N LEU A 524 0.11 -39.82 36.11
CA LEU A 524 0.23 -38.83 37.18
C LEU A 524 1.50 -39.05 38.00
N TYR A 525 2.35 -38.02 38.09
CA TYR A 525 3.55 -38.06 38.93
C TYR A 525 3.27 -37.53 40.37
N PRO A 526 4.09 -37.90 41.37
CA PRO A 526 3.78 -37.65 42.79
C PRO A 526 3.83 -36.16 43.14
N GLY A 527 2.91 -35.72 43.99
CA GLY A 527 2.88 -34.35 44.52
C GLY A 527 2.17 -33.31 43.63
N TYR A 528 1.70 -33.70 42.45
CA TYR A 528 1.07 -32.77 41.49
C TYR A 528 -0.45 -32.63 41.63
N LEU A 529 -1.13 -33.66 42.13
CA LEU A 529 -2.50 -33.62 42.67
C LEU A 529 -2.48 -34.09 44.13
N SER A 530 -1.80 -33.33 45.01
CA SER A 530 -1.73 -33.71 46.42
C SER A 530 -3.09 -33.60 47.12
N LYS A 531 -3.26 -34.26 48.27
CA LYS A 531 -4.47 -34.14 49.11
C LYS A 531 -4.85 -32.68 49.40
N ASP A 532 -3.85 -31.83 49.61
CA ASP A 532 -4.06 -30.40 49.87
C ASP A 532 -4.55 -29.61 48.65
N VAL A 533 -4.22 -30.06 47.44
CA VAL A 533 -4.69 -29.47 46.18
C VAL A 533 -6.10 -29.94 45.86
N ILE A 534 -6.41 -31.22 46.07
CA ILE A 534 -7.75 -31.77 45.82
C ILE A 534 -8.78 -31.07 46.71
N LYS A 535 -8.42 -30.72 47.95
CA LYS A 535 -9.31 -29.99 48.90
C LYS A 535 -9.77 -28.63 48.39
N VAL A 536 -9.05 -28.01 47.46
CA VAL A 536 -9.40 -26.69 46.91
C VAL A 536 -10.04 -26.78 45.52
N ILE A 537 -10.31 -28.01 45.04
CA ILE A 537 -11.03 -28.32 43.81
C ILE A 537 -12.43 -28.82 44.22
N LYS A 538 -13.51 -28.15 43.77
CA LYS A 538 -14.87 -28.56 44.14
C LYS A 538 -15.33 -29.83 43.40
N VAL A 539 -15.01 -29.96 42.12
CA VAL A 539 -15.31 -31.16 41.31
C VAL A 539 -14.10 -31.52 40.44
N LEU A 540 -13.75 -32.81 40.39
CA LEU A 540 -12.62 -33.34 39.64
C LEU A 540 -13.10 -34.48 38.73
N TYR A 541 -12.89 -34.36 37.43
CA TYR A 541 -13.20 -35.38 36.43
C TYR A 541 -11.93 -36.06 35.92
N LEU A 542 -11.84 -37.39 36.12
CA LEU A 542 -10.70 -38.23 35.77
C LEU A 542 -11.22 -39.56 35.21
N ASN A 543 -11.24 -39.71 33.89
CA ASN A 543 -11.82 -40.89 33.25
C ASN A 543 -10.78 -41.91 32.76
N SER A 544 -9.56 -41.49 32.43
CA SER A 544 -8.56 -42.36 31.75
C SER A 544 -7.28 -42.64 32.54
N LEU A 545 -7.26 -42.39 33.86
CA LEU A 545 -6.05 -42.53 34.69
C LEU A 545 -5.65 -44.00 34.84
N LYS A 546 -4.53 -44.36 34.23
CA LYS A 546 -4.02 -45.75 34.18
C LYS A 546 -2.86 -45.99 35.15
N LYS A 547 -2.04 -44.97 35.45
CA LYS A 547 -0.80 -45.15 36.21
C LYS A 547 -0.45 -43.95 37.12
N ILE A 548 -0.13 -44.24 38.38
CA ILE A 548 0.47 -43.28 39.32
C ILE A 548 1.95 -43.64 39.48
N VAL A 549 2.85 -42.74 39.10
CA VAL A 549 4.30 -43.00 39.05
C VAL A 549 4.91 -42.73 40.43
N SER A 550 4.91 -43.68 41.36
CA SER A 550 5.44 -43.41 42.73
C SER A 550 6.98 -43.39 42.80
N ARG A 551 7.54 -42.36 43.44
CA ARG A 551 8.76 -42.49 44.25
C ARG A 551 8.35 -42.10 45.67
N LYS A 552 8.18 -43.11 46.54
CA LYS A 552 7.93 -43.05 48.00
C LYS A 552 7.40 -41.70 48.53
N PHE A 553 6.09 -41.62 48.77
CA PHE A 553 5.43 -41.21 50.03
C PHE A 553 3.91 -41.13 49.76
N THR A 554 3.12 -41.61 50.73
CA THR A 554 1.64 -41.77 50.76
C THR A 554 0.83 -40.51 50.49
#